data_AF-D2MP37-F1
#
_entry.id   AF-D2MP37-F1
#
_cell.length_a   1.000
_cell.length_b   1.000
_cell.length_c   1.000
_cell.angle_alpha   90.00
_cell.angle_beta   90.00
_cell.angle_gamma   90.00
#
_symmetry.space_group_name_H-M   'P 1'
#
loop_
_entity.id
_entity.type
_entity.pdbx_description
1 polymer ?
#
loop_
_entity_poly.entity_id
_entity_poly.type
_entity_poly.pdbx_seq_one_letter_code
_entity_poly.pdbx_strand_id
1 'polypeptide(L)'
;MAKLYFYYGAMGSSKTANALMAEYNYHERGQKALLVKTNTDTRDGQHVIRSRMGLEKECVLLTEVCQMKEEELKAYDAVIVDEIQFATVSEIDFLAHVVDDLKVPVLCYGLRTDFQLNLFEGSARLMAIADTIAEVKTVCWCGHKAICNARYNQQGIVREGSQVLLGANDDYIALCRKHFLEGKLRKEEE
;
A
#
# COMPACT_ATOMS: atom_id res chain seq x y z
N MET A 1 -16.49 16.44 -5.56
CA MET A 1 -15.34 16.90 -4.75
C MET A 1 -14.26 15.86 -4.88
N ALA A 2 -13.00 16.27 -5.02
CA ALA A 2 -11.87 15.34 -4.90
C ALA A 2 -11.89 14.67 -3.52
N LYS A 3 -11.25 13.51 -3.41
CA LYS A 3 -11.22 12.73 -2.17
C LYS A 3 -9.87 12.09 -1.97
N LEU A 4 -9.52 11.90 -0.69
CA LEU A 4 -8.41 11.09 -0.23
C LEU A 4 -8.92 9.67 0.06
N TYR A 5 -8.50 8.70 -0.75
CA TYR A 5 -8.88 7.29 -0.59
C TYR A 5 -7.75 6.49 0.04
N PHE A 6 -8.06 5.68 1.04
CA PHE A 6 -7.15 4.67 1.59
C PHE A 6 -7.65 3.26 1.33
N TYR A 7 -7.02 2.59 0.35
CA TYR A 7 -7.22 1.19 0.01
C TYR A 7 -6.18 0.32 0.70
N TYR A 8 -6.54 -0.23 1.85
CA TYR A 8 -5.62 -1.06 2.64
C TYR A 8 -5.88 -2.56 2.45
N GLY A 9 -4.91 -3.40 2.77
CA GLY A 9 -5.12 -4.85 2.76
C GLY A 9 -3.87 -5.62 3.16
N ALA A 10 -4.03 -6.90 3.53
CA ALA A 10 -2.88 -7.76 3.82
C ALA A 10 -2.01 -7.99 2.56
N MET A 11 -0.79 -8.47 2.74
CA MET A 11 0.08 -8.86 1.62
C MET A 11 -0.63 -9.91 0.74
N GLY A 12 -0.41 -9.84 -0.57
CA GLY A 12 -1.10 -10.75 -1.51
C GLY A 12 -2.59 -10.43 -1.73
N SER A 13 -3.08 -9.25 -1.31
CA SER A 13 -4.44 -8.78 -1.64
C SER A 13 -4.55 -8.00 -2.96
N SER A 14 -3.53 -8.06 -3.83
CA SER A 14 -3.55 -7.41 -5.14
C SER A 14 -3.68 -5.87 -5.15
N LYS A 15 -3.26 -5.19 -4.06
CA LYS A 15 -3.26 -3.71 -3.98
C LYS A 15 -2.54 -3.04 -5.15
N THR A 16 -1.30 -3.43 -5.41
CA THR A 16 -0.50 -2.91 -6.53
C THR A 16 -1.17 -3.14 -7.88
N ALA A 17 -1.78 -4.31 -8.08
CA ALA A 17 -2.54 -4.56 -9.31
C ALA A 17 -3.77 -3.63 -9.40
N ASN A 18 -4.48 -3.38 -8.30
CA ASN A 18 -5.58 -2.41 -8.28
C ASN A 18 -5.11 -0.98 -8.56
N ALA A 19 -3.95 -0.57 -8.05
CA ALA A 19 -3.35 0.73 -8.35
C ALA A 19 -3.06 0.89 -9.85
N LEU A 20 -2.42 -0.12 -10.46
CA LEU A 20 -2.12 -0.14 -11.89
C LEU A 20 -3.38 -0.20 -12.76
N MET A 21 -4.39 -0.99 -12.36
CA MET A 21 -5.69 -1.02 -13.05
C MET A 21 -6.43 0.32 -12.93
N ALA A 22 -6.35 0.99 -11.77
CA ALA A 22 -6.94 2.31 -11.59
C ALA A 22 -6.30 3.32 -12.55
N GLU A 23 -4.96 3.37 -12.62
CA GLU A 23 -4.26 4.24 -13.58
C GLU A 23 -4.66 3.92 -15.02
N TYR A 24 -4.68 2.64 -15.40
CA TYR A 24 -5.10 2.21 -16.73
C TYR A 24 -6.51 2.72 -17.08
N ASN A 25 -7.45 2.66 -16.13
CA ASN A 25 -8.82 3.15 -16.34
C ASN A 25 -8.90 4.67 -16.56
N TYR A 26 -8.04 5.47 -15.91
CA TYR A 26 -7.94 6.90 -16.21
C TYR A 26 -7.42 7.10 -17.64
N HIS A 27 -6.36 6.39 -18.01
CA HIS A 27 -5.78 6.48 -19.34
C HIS A 27 -6.77 6.10 -20.46
N GLU A 28 -7.55 5.03 -20.28
CA GLU A 28 -8.60 4.62 -21.23
C GLU A 28 -9.69 5.69 -21.44
N ARG A 29 -9.84 6.63 -20.52
CA ARG A 29 -10.77 7.77 -20.61
C ARG A 29 -10.10 9.04 -21.13
N GLY A 30 -8.83 8.97 -21.55
CA GLY A 30 -8.04 10.13 -21.98
C GLY A 30 -7.58 11.03 -20.82
N GLN A 31 -7.64 10.52 -19.58
CA GLN A 31 -7.21 11.23 -18.38
C GLN A 31 -5.78 10.83 -17.99
N LYS A 32 -5.10 11.71 -17.26
CA LYS A 32 -3.73 11.50 -16.80
C LYS A 32 -3.71 11.23 -15.29
N ALA A 33 -3.35 10.02 -14.90
CA ALA A 33 -3.11 9.71 -13.48
C ALA A 33 -1.60 9.56 -13.22
N LEU A 34 -1.12 10.23 -12.18
CA LEU A 34 0.28 10.15 -11.76
C LEU A 34 0.46 8.93 -10.85
N LEU A 35 1.26 7.95 -11.30
CA LEU A 35 1.67 6.83 -10.46
C LEU A 35 2.87 7.20 -9.60
N VAL A 36 2.77 6.90 -8.31
CA VAL A 36 3.71 7.30 -7.28
C VAL A 36 4.02 6.11 -6.37
N LYS A 37 5.25 6.01 -5.89
CA LYS A 37 5.62 5.09 -4.81
C LYS A 37 6.45 5.79 -3.74
N THR A 38 6.41 5.26 -2.52
CA THR A 38 7.28 5.76 -1.44
C THR A 38 8.75 5.38 -1.68
N ASN A 39 9.68 6.26 -1.29
CA ASN A 39 11.12 6.08 -1.47
C ASN A 39 11.69 4.84 -0.79
N THR A 40 11.05 4.39 0.29
CA THR A 40 11.48 3.22 1.03
C THR A 40 11.36 1.95 0.18
N ASP A 41 10.39 1.87 -0.73
CA ASP A 41 10.21 0.68 -1.55
C ASP A 41 11.18 0.64 -2.75
N THR A 42 12.22 -0.19 -2.67
CA THR A 42 13.22 -0.38 -3.73
C THR A 42 13.14 -1.75 -4.41
N ARG A 43 12.10 -2.56 -4.12
CA ARG A 43 12.02 -3.98 -4.51
C ARG A 43 12.09 -4.22 -6.02
N ASP A 44 11.50 -3.32 -6.81
CA ASP A 44 11.38 -3.45 -8.27
C ASP A 44 12.20 -2.40 -9.05
N GLY A 45 13.08 -1.66 -8.36
CA GLY A 45 13.74 -0.46 -8.87
C GLY A 45 13.14 0.82 -8.30
N GLN A 46 13.87 1.94 -8.43
CA GLN A 46 13.48 3.22 -7.82
C GLN A 46 12.22 3.83 -8.45
N HIS A 47 12.04 3.70 -9.77
CA HIS A 47 10.96 4.38 -10.52
C HIS A 47 9.98 3.40 -11.18
N VAL A 48 9.80 2.22 -10.58
CA VAL A 48 8.93 1.18 -11.12
C VAL A 48 8.01 0.63 -10.03
N ILE A 49 6.74 0.46 -10.39
CA ILE A 49 5.75 -0.30 -9.63
C ILE A 49 5.47 -1.60 -10.39
N ARG A 50 5.65 -2.75 -9.73
CA ARG A 50 5.34 -4.07 -10.29
C ARG A 50 4.40 -4.86 -9.39
N SER A 51 3.32 -5.36 -9.96
CA SER A 51 2.42 -6.27 -9.28
C SER A 51 2.91 -7.72 -9.34
N ARG A 52 2.49 -8.54 -8.38
CA ARG A 52 2.73 -10.00 -8.41
C ARG A 52 2.08 -10.71 -9.61
N MET A 53 1.15 -10.05 -10.31
CA MET A 53 0.53 -10.57 -11.53
C MET A 53 1.33 -10.23 -12.80
N GLY A 54 2.47 -9.58 -12.67
CA GLY A 54 3.34 -9.22 -13.80
C GLY A 54 2.97 -7.89 -14.49
N LEU A 55 1.96 -7.16 -14.00
CA LEU A 55 1.73 -5.79 -14.46
C LEU A 55 2.82 -4.87 -13.92
N GLU A 56 3.33 -3.97 -14.76
CA GLU A 56 4.42 -3.06 -14.43
C GLU A 56 4.22 -1.71 -15.14
N LYS A 57 4.59 -0.62 -14.46
CA LYS A 57 4.59 0.73 -15.03
C LYS A 57 5.60 1.63 -14.35
N GLU A 58 6.08 2.63 -15.08
CA GLU A 58 6.91 3.70 -14.54
C GLU A 58 6.14 4.56 -13.54
N CYS A 59 6.85 5.08 -12.55
CA CYS A 59 6.29 5.93 -11.49
C CYS A 59 7.32 6.95 -11.00
N VAL A 60 6.84 7.96 -10.28
CA VAL A 60 7.68 8.94 -9.58
C VAL A 60 7.73 8.63 -8.08
N LEU A 61 8.71 9.19 -7.38
CA LEU A 61 8.82 9.02 -5.93
C LEU A 61 7.94 10.03 -5.20
N LEU A 62 7.36 9.63 -4.06
CA LEU A 62 6.52 10.52 -3.26
C LEU A 62 7.25 11.79 -2.84
N THR A 63 8.55 11.70 -2.51
CA THR A 63 9.36 12.88 -2.20
C THR A 63 9.49 13.85 -3.37
N GLU A 64 9.49 13.36 -4.61
CA GLU A 64 9.54 14.20 -5.81
C GLU A 64 8.19 14.91 -6.01
N VAL A 65 7.08 14.20 -5.79
CA VAL A 65 5.72 14.76 -5.85
C VAL A 65 5.56 15.88 -4.82
N CYS A 66 6.08 15.71 -3.60
CA CYS A 66 6.09 16.74 -2.56
C CYS A 66 6.90 18.00 -2.93
N GLN A 67 7.75 17.92 -3.96
CA GLN A 67 8.56 19.03 -4.47
C GLN A 67 8.00 19.62 -5.77
N MET A 68 6.99 18.99 -6.39
CA MET A 68 6.35 19.50 -7.60
C MET A 68 5.60 20.80 -7.31
N LYS A 69 5.58 21.70 -8.31
CA LYS A 69 4.74 22.89 -8.24
C LYS A 69 3.27 22.52 -8.31
N GLU A 70 2.42 23.29 -7.66
CA GLU A 70 0.98 23.06 -7.65
C GLU A 70 0.37 23.05 -9.05
N GLU A 71 0.86 23.89 -9.98
CA GLU A 71 0.39 23.94 -11.36
C GLU A 71 0.68 22.63 -12.11
N GLU A 72 1.79 21.97 -11.79
CA GLU A 72 2.16 20.68 -12.37
C GLU A 72 1.23 19.58 -11.84
N LEU A 73 0.94 19.61 -10.53
CA LEU A 73 0.02 18.64 -9.90
C LEU A 73 -1.41 18.79 -10.41
N LYS A 74 -1.89 20.03 -10.61
CA LYS A 74 -3.21 20.33 -11.18
C LYS A 74 -3.38 19.84 -12.62
N ALA A 75 -2.31 19.52 -13.33
CA ALA A 75 -2.37 18.97 -14.68
C ALA A 75 -2.75 17.47 -14.70
N TYR A 76 -2.77 16.80 -13.55
CA TYR A 76 -3.19 15.41 -13.42
C TYR A 76 -4.65 15.32 -12.96
N ASP A 77 -5.36 14.32 -13.46
CA ASP A 77 -6.73 13.98 -13.07
C ASP A 77 -6.78 13.18 -11.77
N ALA A 78 -5.67 12.53 -11.39
CA ALA A 78 -5.52 11.82 -10.12
C ALA A 78 -4.05 11.57 -9.76
N VAL A 79 -3.78 11.38 -8.47
CA VAL A 79 -2.52 10.83 -7.97
C VAL A 79 -2.80 9.46 -7.36
N ILE A 80 -2.00 8.45 -7.72
CA ILE A 80 -2.15 7.08 -7.26
C ILE A 80 -0.83 6.68 -6.59
N VAL A 81 -0.87 6.42 -5.27
CA VAL A 81 0.32 6.13 -4.48
C VAL A 81 0.29 4.68 -3.99
N ASP A 82 1.30 3.90 -4.33
CA ASP A 82 1.49 2.54 -3.83
C ASP A 82 2.47 2.50 -2.63
N GLU A 83 2.35 1.45 -1.82
CA GLU A 83 3.12 1.23 -0.58
C GLU A 83 3.06 2.41 0.42
N ILE A 84 1.91 3.09 0.47
CA ILE A 84 1.71 4.34 1.24
C ILE A 84 1.98 4.21 2.74
N GLN A 85 2.01 3.00 3.29
CA GLN A 85 2.30 2.80 4.70
C GLN A 85 3.69 3.29 5.13
N PHE A 86 4.63 3.43 4.19
CA PHE A 86 5.97 3.94 4.47
C PHE A 86 6.07 5.46 4.40
N ALA A 87 4.99 6.16 4.04
CA ALA A 87 4.96 7.61 4.05
C ALA A 87 4.96 8.15 5.49
N THR A 88 5.62 9.28 5.67
CA THR A 88 5.61 10.09 6.89
C THR A 88 4.27 10.80 7.06
N VAL A 89 3.95 11.25 8.29
CA VAL A 89 2.76 12.09 8.52
C VAL A 89 2.73 13.32 7.61
N SER A 90 3.88 13.98 7.40
CA SER A 90 3.96 15.18 6.54
C SER A 90 3.64 14.89 5.07
N GLU A 91 4.04 13.74 4.55
CA GLU A 91 3.70 13.35 3.18
C GLU A 91 2.21 13.05 3.05
N ILE A 92 1.59 12.41 4.06
CA ILE A 92 0.14 12.19 4.06
C ILE A 92 -0.62 13.52 4.12
N ASP A 93 -0.16 14.48 4.94
CA ASP A 93 -0.78 15.81 5.03
C ASP A 93 -0.63 16.60 3.73
N PHE A 94 0.51 16.45 3.04
CA PHE A 94 0.68 17.01 1.70
C PHE A 94 -0.30 16.41 0.70
N LEU A 95 -0.55 15.09 0.73
CA LEU A 95 -1.56 14.47 -0.12
C LEU A 95 -2.98 14.97 0.19
N ALA A 96 -3.27 15.31 1.45
CA ALA A 96 -4.53 15.97 1.80
C ALA A 96 -4.64 17.37 1.17
N HIS A 97 -3.56 18.18 1.20
CA HIS A 97 -3.48 19.46 0.48
C HIS A 97 -3.75 19.30 -1.03
N VAL A 98 -3.19 18.27 -1.67
CA VAL A 98 -3.46 17.95 -3.08
C VAL A 98 -4.95 17.73 -3.35
N VAL A 99 -5.66 17.07 -2.42
CA VAL A 99 -7.10 16.84 -2.51
C VAL A 99 -7.90 18.12 -2.27
N ASP A 100 -7.62 18.79 -1.16
CA ASP A 100 -8.47 19.86 -0.63
C ASP A 100 -8.25 21.18 -1.37
N ASP A 101 -7.01 21.54 -1.66
CA ASP A 101 -6.67 22.84 -2.25
C ASP A 101 -6.52 22.74 -3.78
N LEU A 102 -5.91 21.66 -4.27
CA LEU A 102 -5.68 21.48 -5.70
C LEU A 102 -6.83 20.77 -6.42
N LYS A 103 -7.77 20.19 -5.67
CA LYS A 103 -8.94 19.46 -6.19
C LYS A 103 -8.56 18.25 -7.06
N VAL A 104 -7.40 17.64 -6.79
CA VAL A 104 -6.93 16.42 -7.46
C VAL A 104 -7.14 15.23 -6.53
N PRO A 105 -7.94 14.20 -6.91
CA PRO A 105 -8.17 13.04 -6.06
C PRO A 105 -6.88 12.22 -5.87
N VAL A 106 -6.71 11.66 -4.66
CA VAL A 106 -5.54 10.86 -4.32
C VAL A 106 -5.98 9.46 -3.87
N LEU A 107 -5.45 8.42 -4.52
CA LEU A 107 -5.71 7.03 -4.22
C LEU A 107 -4.48 6.38 -3.58
N CYS A 108 -4.54 6.13 -2.28
CA CYS A 108 -3.47 5.54 -1.50
C CYS A 108 -3.68 4.03 -1.30
N TYR A 109 -2.71 3.22 -1.73
CA TYR A 109 -2.70 1.77 -1.56
C TYR A 109 -1.59 1.36 -0.59
N GLY A 110 -1.91 0.53 0.41
CA GLY A 110 -0.87 0.06 1.33
C GLY A 110 -1.29 -0.94 2.40
N LEU A 111 -0.35 -1.27 3.27
CA LEU A 111 -0.59 -2.11 4.43
C LEU A 111 -1.17 -1.30 5.58
N ARG A 112 -1.96 -1.94 6.42
CA ARG A 112 -2.50 -1.30 7.63
C ARG A 112 -1.54 -1.38 8.80
N THR A 113 -1.08 -2.59 9.07
CA THR A 113 -0.23 -2.95 10.19
C THR A 113 0.96 -3.76 9.72
N ASP A 114 2.03 -3.67 10.49
CA ASP A 114 3.21 -4.51 10.33
C ASP A 114 2.96 -5.97 10.76
N PHE A 115 4.04 -6.75 10.80
CA PHE A 115 4.01 -8.15 11.20
C PHE A 115 3.73 -8.38 12.68
N GLN A 116 3.83 -7.34 13.51
CA GLN A 116 3.55 -7.34 14.95
C GLN A 116 2.16 -6.77 15.27
N LEU A 117 1.36 -6.45 14.25
CA LEU A 117 0.04 -5.81 14.35
C LEU A 117 0.08 -4.35 14.84
N ASN A 118 1.25 -3.70 14.80
CA ASN A 118 1.34 -2.26 15.03
C ASN A 118 0.97 -1.52 13.74
N LEU A 119 0.24 -0.42 13.86
CA LEU A 119 -0.05 0.44 12.71
C LEU A 119 1.26 0.99 12.15
N PHE A 120 1.34 1.04 10.82
CA PHE A 120 2.34 1.88 10.16
C PHE A 120 1.97 3.35 10.32
N GLU A 121 2.97 4.23 10.35
CA GLU A 121 2.79 5.67 10.56
C GLU A 121 1.87 6.30 9.51
N GLY A 122 2.21 6.18 8.22
CA GLY A 122 1.40 6.73 7.13
C GLY A 122 -0.03 6.19 7.12
N SER A 123 -0.17 4.89 7.41
CA SER A 123 -1.48 4.22 7.51
C SER A 123 -2.30 4.69 8.70
N ALA A 124 -1.68 4.96 9.85
CA ALA A 124 -2.33 5.53 11.01
C ALA A 124 -2.85 6.95 10.71
N ARG A 125 -2.06 7.75 9.99
CA ARG A 125 -2.49 9.09 9.58
C ARG A 125 -3.65 9.03 8.59
N LEU A 126 -3.58 8.17 7.57
CA LEU A 126 -4.67 7.96 6.61
C LEU A 126 -5.96 7.47 7.26
N MET A 127 -5.88 6.61 8.28
CA MET A 127 -7.09 6.23 9.04
C MET A 127 -7.78 7.40 9.73
N ALA A 128 -7.02 8.42 10.13
CA ALA A 128 -7.57 9.57 10.82
C ALA A 128 -8.22 10.57 9.85
N ILE A 129 -7.73 10.67 8.61
CA ILE A 129 -8.09 11.79 7.73
C ILE A 129 -8.69 11.41 6.37
N ALA A 130 -8.57 10.17 5.91
CA ALA A 130 -9.06 9.80 4.58
C ALA A 130 -10.59 9.87 4.48
N ASP A 131 -11.11 10.47 3.41
CA ASP A 131 -12.55 10.54 3.12
C ASP A 131 -13.18 9.16 2.91
N THR A 132 -12.39 8.19 2.45
CA THR A 132 -12.86 6.84 2.15
C THR A 132 -11.79 5.84 2.51
N ILE A 133 -12.16 4.88 3.37
CA ILE A 133 -11.28 3.78 3.80
C ILE A 133 -11.92 2.47 3.36
N ALA A 134 -11.21 1.69 2.55
CA ALA A 134 -11.72 0.44 2.01
C ALA A 134 -10.67 -0.67 2.08
N GLU A 135 -11.11 -1.88 2.43
CA GLU A 135 -10.26 -3.05 2.53
C GLU A 135 -10.24 -3.83 1.21
N VAL A 136 -9.06 -3.99 0.61
CA VAL A 136 -8.80 -4.95 -0.45
C VAL A 136 -8.56 -6.31 0.19
N LYS A 137 -9.57 -7.17 0.10
CA LYS A 137 -9.63 -8.43 0.84
C LYS A 137 -8.72 -9.50 0.22
N THR A 138 -8.18 -10.36 1.08
CA THR A 138 -7.57 -11.63 0.70
C THR A 138 -7.92 -12.69 1.74
N VAL A 139 -7.52 -13.94 1.50
CA VAL A 139 -7.94 -15.10 2.28
C VAL A 139 -6.75 -15.76 2.97
N CYS A 140 -6.97 -16.20 4.20
CA CYS A 140 -6.09 -17.13 4.88
C CYS A 140 -6.26 -18.52 4.25
N TRP A 141 -5.29 -19.40 4.42
CA TRP A 141 -5.36 -20.79 3.98
C TRP A 141 -6.61 -21.55 4.48
N CYS A 142 -7.26 -21.08 5.56
CA CYS A 142 -8.49 -21.65 6.09
C CYS A 142 -9.79 -21.08 5.49
N GLY A 143 -9.69 -20.28 4.43
CA GLY A 143 -10.83 -19.63 3.76
C GLY A 143 -11.38 -18.38 4.46
N HIS A 144 -10.99 -18.12 5.70
CA HIS A 144 -11.38 -16.89 6.40
C HIS A 144 -10.60 -15.68 5.90
N LYS A 145 -11.18 -14.48 6.04
CA LYS A 145 -10.51 -13.22 5.70
C LYS A 145 -9.15 -13.10 6.41
N ALA A 146 -8.10 -12.85 5.65
CA ALA A 146 -6.79 -12.55 6.19
C ALA A 146 -6.66 -11.04 6.50
N ILE A 147 -6.11 -10.74 7.67
CA ILE A 147 -5.91 -9.37 8.16
C ILE A 147 -4.51 -9.15 8.77
N CYS A 148 -3.69 -10.20 8.87
CA CYS A 148 -2.37 -10.18 9.49
C CYS A 148 -1.30 -10.47 8.44
N ASN A 149 -0.19 -9.73 8.46
CA ASN A 149 0.98 -9.94 7.61
C ASN A 149 2.03 -10.71 8.38
N ALA A 150 1.91 -12.04 8.46
CA ALA A 150 2.85 -12.84 9.26
C ALA A 150 4.21 -12.91 8.57
N ARG A 151 5.24 -12.39 9.23
CA ARG A 151 6.64 -12.66 8.89
C ARG A 151 7.00 -14.04 9.42
N TYR A 152 7.68 -14.88 8.63
CA TYR A 152 8.06 -16.20 9.08
C TYR A 152 9.43 -16.64 8.54
N ASN A 153 10.04 -17.58 9.25
CA ASN A 153 11.30 -18.23 8.88
C ASN A 153 11.20 -19.75 9.16
N GLN A 154 12.32 -20.46 9.11
CA GLN A 154 12.38 -21.91 9.35
C GLN A 154 11.86 -22.34 10.74
N GLN A 155 11.84 -21.44 11.73
CA GLN A 155 11.37 -21.70 13.10
C GLN A 155 9.88 -21.35 13.28
N GLY A 156 9.21 -20.78 12.29
CA GLY A 156 7.81 -20.39 12.34
C GLY A 156 7.59 -18.87 12.25
N ILE A 157 6.47 -18.38 12.79
CA ILE A 157 6.14 -16.94 12.78
C ILE A 157 7.11 -16.17 13.66
N VAL A 158 7.71 -15.12 13.08
CA VAL A 158 8.57 -14.19 13.81
C VAL A 158 7.71 -13.14 14.52
N ARG A 159 7.99 -12.91 15.81
CA ARG A 159 7.20 -12.02 16.67
C ARG A 159 7.86 -10.70 17.03
N GLU A 160 9.17 -10.61 16.87
CA GLU A 160 9.96 -9.44 17.27
C GLU A 160 10.96 -9.07 16.17
N GLY A 161 11.42 -7.83 16.21
CA GLY A 161 12.45 -7.29 15.31
C GLY A 161 11.99 -6.04 14.56
N SER A 162 12.85 -5.53 13.69
CA SER A 162 12.62 -4.30 12.95
C SER A 162 11.40 -4.41 12.03
N GLN A 163 10.58 -3.34 12.03
CA GLN A 163 9.33 -3.23 11.26
C GLN A 163 9.57 -3.29 9.74
N VAL A 164 10.70 -2.74 9.28
CA VAL A 164 11.08 -2.68 7.86
C VAL A 164 12.36 -3.47 7.65
N LEU A 165 12.23 -4.63 7.01
CA LEU A 165 13.34 -5.42 6.47
C LEU A 165 13.04 -5.62 4.99
N LEU A 166 13.43 -4.64 4.18
CA LEU A 166 13.41 -4.78 2.74
C LEU A 166 14.69 -5.51 2.32
N GLY A 167 14.54 -6.70 1.73
CA GLY A 167 15.66 -7.45 1.14
C GLY A 167 16.34 -8.48 2.04
N ALA A 168 15.83 -8.77 3.25
CA ALA A 168 16.22 -9.98 3.98
C ALA A 168 15.33 -11.16 3.53
N ASN A 169 15.83 -12.40 3.63
CA ASN A 169 15.16 -13.66 3.28
C ASN A 169 13.91 -13.99 4.13
N ASP A 170 13.17 -12.97 4.55
CA ASP A 170 11.97 -13.10 5.37
C ASP A 170 10.76 -13.27 4.46
N ASP A 171 10.15 -14.45 4.53
CA ASP A 171 8.90 -14.71 3.84
C ASP A 171 7.72 -14.09 4.61
N TYR A 172 6.72 -13.67 3.85
CA TYR A 172 5.47 -13.12 4.39
C TYR A 172 4.27 -13.88 3.89
N ILE A 173 3.35 -14.20 4.80
CA ILE A 173 2.07 -14.84 4.50
C ILE A 173 0.91 -14.09 5.14
N ALA A 174 -0.18 -13.95 4.40
CA ALA A 174 -1.41 -13.35 4.91
C ALA A 174 -2.23 -14.39 5.70
N LEU A 175 -2.52 -14.09 6.97
CA LEU A 175 -3.28 -14.96 7.86
C LEU A 175 -4.50 -14.26 8.46
N CYS A 176 -5.50 -15.05 8.84
CA CYS A 176 -6.54 -14.58 9.75
C CYS A 176 -5.94 -14.40 11.16
N ARG A 177 -6.59 -13.58 12.00
CA ARG A 177 -6.09 -13.29 13.36
C ARG A 177 -5.90 -14.55 14.21
N LYS A 178 -6.78 -15.54 14.07
CA LYS A 178 -6.68 -16.81 14.81
C LYS A 178 -5.38 -17.54 14.49
N HIS A 179 -5.14 -17.85 13.22
CA HIS A 179 -3.93 -18.58 12.82
C HIS A 179 -2.65 -17.77 12.98
N PHE A 180 -2.74 -16.44 12.87
CA PHE A 180 -1.63 -15.57 13.25
C PHE A 180 -1.27 -15.74 14.73
N LEU A 181 -2.24 -15.76 15.65
CA LEU A 181 -1.98 -15.93 17.09
C LEU A 181 -1.51 -17.35 17.45
N GLU A 182 -2.08 -18.37 16.81
CA GLU A 182 -1.72 -19.78 17.03
C GLU A 182 -0.35 -20.16 16.44
N GLY A 183 0.24 -19.33 15.57
CA GLY A 183 1.50 -19.68 14.91
C GLY A 183 1.36 -20.62 13.72
N LYS A 184 0.14 -20.83 13.20
CA LYS A 184 -0.15 -21.82 12.15
C LYS A 184 -0.03 -21.23 10.75
N LEU A 185 1.07 -21.53 10.08
CA LEU A 185 1.38 -21.07 8.72
C LEU A 185 0.56 -21.78 7.62
N ARG A 186 0.13 -23.02 7.87
CA ARG A 186 -0.61 -23.88 6.93
C ARG A 186 -1.50 -24.86 7.69
N LYS A 187 -2.36 -25.57 6.96
CA LYS A 187 -3.11 -26.70 7.51
C LYS A 187 -2.12 -27.77 7.97
N GLU A 188 -2.29 -28.30 9.17
CA GLU A 188 -1.56 -29.50 9.62
C GLU A 188 -2.01 -30.66 8.72
N GLU A 189 -1.06 -31.36 8.11
CA GLU A 189 -1.33 -32.63 7.42
C GLU A 189 -1.58 -33.69 8.50
N GLU A 190 -2.69 -34.42 8.38
CA GLU A 190 -3.03 -35.57 9.23
C GLU A 190 -2.09 -36.76 8.96
#